data_AF-A0A026WKL5-F1
#
_entry.id   AF-A0A026WKL5-F1
#
_cell.length_a   1.000
_cell.length_b   1.000
_cell.length_c   1.000
_cell.angle_alpha   90.00
_cell.angle_beta   90.00
_cell.angle_gamma   90.00
#
_symmetry.space_group_name_H-M   'P 1'
#
loop_
_entity.id
_entity.type
_entity.pdbx_description
1 polymer ?
#
loop_
_entity_poly.entity_id
_entity_poly.type
_entity_poly.pdbx_seq_one_letter_code
_entity_poly.pdbx_strand_id
1 'polypeptide(L)'
;MGGEERLGVTTGQPNLYKQDLSKLTSKDARKLTTLSREVISRQATINIGTIEHVVHRKSTVVKAISRVQPVRFKNELEESITIKLTKKA
;
A
#
# COMPACT_ATOMS: atom_id res chain seq x y z
N MET A 1 -8.91 38.86 3.48
CA MET A 1 -9.90 37.77 3.48
C MET A 1 -9.42 36.72 2.48
N GLY A 2 -9.18 35.49 2.94
CA GLY A 2 -9.08 34.27 2.13
C GLY A 2 -7.96 34.21 1.09
N GLY A 3 -6.72 33.95 1.51
CA GLY A 3 -5.71 33.39 0.62
C GLY A 3 -6.05 31.92 0.35
N GLU A 4 -6.21 31.55 -0.91
CA GLU A 4 -6.46 30.18 -1.34
C GLU A 4 -5.24 29.30 -1.03
N GLU A 5 -5.24 28.67 0.15
CA GLU A 5 -4.36 27.54 0.43
C GLU A 5 -4.82 26.38 -0.46
N ARG A 6 -4.20 26.27 -1.64
CA ARG A 6 -4.38 25.12 -2.52
C ARG A 6 -4.11 23.85 -1.73
N LEU A 7 -5.18 23.12 -1.50
CA LEU A 7 -5.28 21.82 -0.84
C LEU A 7 -4.11 20.94 -1.25
N GLY A 8 -3.08 20.88 -0.41
CA GLY A 8 -2.10 19.80 -0.47
C GLY A 8 -2.88 18.51 -0.33
N VAL A 9 -2.91 17.72 -1.40
CA VAL A 9 -3.74 16.51 -1.52
C VAL A 9 -3.37 15.53 -0.39
N THR A 10 -4.06 15.63 0.74
CA THR A 10 -4.09 14.54 1.72
C THR A 10 -4.99 13.51 1.09
N THR A 11 -4.40 12.47 0.50
CA THR A 11 -5.12 11.32 -0.02
C THR A 11 -5.83 10.60 1.14
N GLY A 12 -6.96 11.13 1.64
CA GLY A 12 -7.93 10.49 2.55
C GLY A 12 -7.40 9.79 3.82
N GLN A 13 -6.13 9.91 4.16
CA GLN A 13 -5.45 9.09 5.16
C GLN A 13 -4.83 9.99 6.24
N PRO A 14 -5.50 10.18 7.39
CA PRO A 14 -5.09 11.12 8.42
C PRO A 14 -3.80 10.72 9.15
N ASN A 15 -3.43 9.43 9.13
CA ASN A 15 -2.27 8.90 9.86
C ASN A 15 -0.97 8.94 9.06
N LEU A 16 -0.98 9.45 7.83
CA LEU A 16 0.20 9.55 6.99
C LEU A 16 0.89 10.90 7.14
N TYR A 17 2.22 10.91 7.00
CA TYR A 17 2.96 12.16 7.05
C TYR A 17 2.57 13.06 5.87
N LYS A 18 2.27 14.34 6.14
CA LYS A 18 1.88 15.32 5.11
C LYS A 18 3.03 15.48 4.11
N GLN A 19 2.73 15.24 2.84
CA GLN A 19 3.68 15.47 1.76
C GLN A 19 3.38 16.79 1.07
N ASP A 20 4.40 17.62 0.96
CA ASP A 20 4.32 18.95 0.41
C ASP A 20 5.24 19.04 -0.81
N LEU A 21 4.65 19.11 -2.00
CA LEU A 21 5.39 19.14 -3.26
C LEU A 21 6.26 20.39 -3.38
N SER A 22 5.87 21.48 -2.72
CA SER A 22 6.62 22.74 -2.70
C SER A 22 7.94 22.64 -1.93
N LYS A 23 8.09 21.64 -1.03
CA LYS A 23 9.31 21.40 -0.26
C LYS A 23 10.27 20.43 -0.95
N LEU A 24 9.84 19.80 -2.06
CA LEU A 24 10.64 18.82 -2.77
C LEU A 24 11.53 19.53 -3.81
N THR A 25 12.57 20.22 -3.34
CA THR A 25 13.63 20.70 -4.23
C THR A 25 14.58 19.55 -4.61
N SER A 26 15.24 19.63 -5.77
CA SER A 26 16.20 18.61 -6.23
C SER A 26 17.35 18.35 -5.23
N LYS A 27 17.61 19.29 -4.31
CA LYS A 27 18.62 19.19 -3.24
C LYS A 27 18.13 18.39 -2.03
N ASP A 28 16.82 18.36 -1.79
CA ASP A 28 16.20 17.61 -0.68
C ASP A 28 15.88 16.16 -1.06
N ALA A 29 15.63 15.88 -2.34
CA ALA A 29 15.48 14.51 -2.84
C ALA A 29 16.71 13.62 -2.55
N ARG A 30 17.92 14.20 -2.52
CA ARG A 30 19.16 13.48 -2.15
C ARG A 30 19.27 13.17 -0.65
N LYS A 31 18.53 13.89 0.21
CA LYS A 31 18.50 13.64 1.66
C LYS A 31 17.46 12.58 2.05
N LEU A 32 16.55 12.23 1.13
CA LEU A 32 15.58 11.17 1.35
C LEU A 32 16.28 9.82 1.33
N THR A 33 16.50 9.26 2.52
CA THR A 33 16.95 7.89 2.70
C THR A 33 15.75 6.98 2.92
N THR A 34 15.95 5.66 2.78
CA THR A 34 14.92 4.64 3.06
C THR A 34 14.35 4.73 4.47
N LEU A 35 15.13 5.27 5.41
CA LEU A 35 14.75 5.46 6.81
C LEU A 35 14.12 6.82 7.11
N SER A 36 13.99 7.70 6.12
CA SER A 36 13.32 9.00 6.30
C SER A 36 11.82 8.82 6.55
N ARG A 37 11.24 9.65 7.42
CA ARG A 37 9.82 9.57 7.81
C ARG A 37 8.87 9.65 6.62
N GLU A 38 9.24 10.43 5.62
CA GLU A 38 8.47 10.63 4.39
C GLU A 38 8.38 9.34 3.56
N VAL A 39 9.46 8.56 3.50
CA VAL A 39 9.53 7.29 2.78
C VAL A 39 8.90 6.16 3.59
N ILE A 40 9.25 6.04 4.88
CA ILE A 40 8.69 5.01 5.78
C ILE A 40 7.17 5.09 5.82
N SER A 41 6.60 6.30 5.86
CA SER A 41 5.14 6.48 5.91
C SER A 41 4.41 5.85 4.71
N ARG A 42 5.06 5.67 3.56
CA ARG A 42 4.46 5.06 2.36
C ARG A 42 4.91 3.62 2.12
N GLN A 43 5.90 3.14 2.87
CA GLN A 43 6.42 1.80 2.76
C GLN A 43 5.62 0.84 3.65
N ALA A 44 5.39 -0.39 3.19
CA ALA A 44 4.87 -1.44 4.05
C ALA A 44 5.90 -1.77 5.15
N THR A 45 5.58 -1.47 6.40
CA THR A 45 6.46 -1.72 7.56
C THR A 45 6.28 -3.11 8.15
N ILE A 46 5.06 -3.65 8.09
CA ILE A 46 4.70 -4.94 8.67
C ILE A 46 3.93 -5.75 7.63
N ASN A 47 4.34 -7.00 7.43
CA ASN A 47 3.62 -7.95 6.60
C ASN A 47 2.63 -8.74 7.47
N ILE A 48 1.38 -8.83 7.02
CA ILE A 48 0.34 -9.65 7.66
C ILE A 48 -0.12 -10.74 6.69
N GLY A 49 -0.34 -11.94 7.22
CA GLY A 49 -0.83 -13.10 6.47
C GLY A 49 -2.17 -13.59 7.00
N THR A 50 -3.01 -14.11 6.11
CA THR A 50 -4.28 -14.75 6.48
C THR A 50 -4.15 -16.27 6.41
N ILE A 51 -4.34 -16.95 7.53
CA ILE A 51 -4.42 -18.42 7.64
C ILE A 51 -5.81 -18.80 8.14
N GLU A 52 -6.37 -19.89 7.63
CA GLU A 52 -7.73 -20.36 7.94
C GLU A 52 -7.96 -21.73 7.23
N HIS A 53 -9.15 -22.33 7.18
CA HIS A 53 -9.43 -23.58 6.44
C HIS A 53 -9.62 -23.36 4.93
N VAL A 54 -9.64 -24.42 4.12
CA VAL A 54 -10.02 -24.28 2.70
C VAL A 54 -11.52 -23.90 2.61
N VAL A 55 -12.02 -23.38 1.48
CA VAL A 55 -13.40 -22.89 1.20
C VAL A 55 -13.89 -21.56 1.80
N HIS A 56 -13.28 -21.01 2.83
CA HIS A 56 -13.80 -19.82 3.54
C HIS A 56 -13.27 -18.46 3.00
N ARG A 57 -12.88 -18.45 1.73
CA ARG A 57 -12.66 -17.19 0.96
C ARG A 57 -11.63 -16.23 1.57
N LYS A 58 -10.51 -16.76 2.10
CA LYS A 58 -9.36 -15.95 2.57
C LYS A 58 -8.94 -14.85 1.61
N SER A 59 -8.96 -15.12 0.30
CA SER A 59 -8.66 -14.13 -0.75
C SER A 59 -9.63 -12.96 -0.80
N THR A 60 -10.89 -13.16 -0.41
CA THR A 60 -11.90 -12.09 -0.32
C THR A 60 -11.60 -11.16 0.85
N VAL A 61 -11.18 -11.71 1.99
CA VAL A 61 -10.72 -10.91 3.15
C VAL A 61 -9.49 -10.09 2.77
N VAL A 62 -8.49 -10.73 2.13
CA VAL A 62 -7.30 -10.03 1.63
C VAL A 62 -7.69 -8.90 0.67
N LYS A 63 -8.60 -9.17 -0.27
CA LYS A 63 -9.09 -8.15 -1.22
C LYS A 63 -9.83 -7.01 -0.53
N ALA A 64 -10.65 -7.30 0.50
CA ALA A 64 -11.39 -6.26 1.23
C ALA A 64 -10.44 -5.31 2.00
N ILE A 65 -9.37 -5.87 2.59
CA ILE A 65 -8.40 -5.09 3.38
C ILE A 65 -7.44 -4.34 2.48
N SER A 66 -6.78 -5.01 1.54
CA SER A 66 -5.73 -4.41 0.70
C SER A 66 -6.29 -3.64 -0.49
N ARG A 67 -7.58 -3.82 -0.80
CA ARG A 67 -8.24 -3.38 -2.06
C ARG A 67 -7.64 -4.00 -3.32
N VAL A 68 -6.64 -4.87 -3.18
CA VAL A 68 -5.94 -5.54 -4.28
C VAL A 68 -6.27 -7.01 -4.24
N GLN A 69 -6.79 -7.54 -5.35
CA GLN A 69 -7.02 -8.96 -5.48
C GLN A 69 -5.68 -9.68 -5.68
N PRO A 70 -5.34 -10.70 -4.87
CA PRO A 70 -4.14 -11.50 -5.11
C PRO A 70 -4.25 -12.21 -6.46
N VAL A 71 -3.19 -12.11 -7.26
CA VAL A 71 -3.10 -12.75 -8.59
C VAL A 71 -3.01 -14.26 -8.39
N ARG A 72 -3.82 -14.99 -9.13
CA ARG A 72 -3.83 -16.46 -9.17
C ARG A 72 -3.55 -16.94 -10.57
N PHE A 73 -2.83 -18.05 -10.69
CA PHE A 73 -2.65 -18.74 -11.97
C PHE A 73 -3.95 -19.42 -12.39
N LYS A 74 -4.11 -19.74 -13.69
CA LYS A 74 -5.33 -20.37 -14.22
C LYS A 74 -5.75 -21.62 -13.42
N ASN A 75 -4.80 -22.53 -13.19
CA ASN A 75 -5.04 -23.75 -12.41
C ASN A 75 -5.47 -23.47 -10.96
N GLU A 76 -4.99 -22.39 -10.35
CA GLU A 76 -5.38 -21.99 -8.99
C GLU A 76 -6.79 -21.37 -8.96
N LEU A 77 -7.21 -20.70 -10.03
CA LEU A 77 -8.56 -20.17 -10.16
C LEU A 77 -9.59 -21.28 -10.36
N GLU A 78 -9.27 -22.29 -11.17
CA GLU A 78 -10.13 -23.43 -11.46
C GLU A 78 -10.37 -24.28 -10.20
N GLU A 79 -9.32 -24.55 -9.43
CA GLU A 79 -9.38 -25.35 -8.19
C GLU A 79 -9.81 -24.53 -6.95
N SER A 80 -10.06 -23.23 -7.09
CA SER A 80 -10.43 -22.33 -5.99
C SER A 80 -9.46 -22.32 -4.80
N ILE A 81 -8.19 -22.65 -5.03
CA ILE A 81 -7.11 -22.65 -4.02
C ILE A 81 -6.12 -21.53 -4.27
N THR A 82 -5.32 -21.20 -3.26
CA THR A 82 -4.15 -20.34 -3.41
C THR A 82 -2.93 -21.18 -3.03
N ILE A 83 -2.05 -21.46 -3.99
CA ILE A 83 -0.82 -22.22 -3.74
C ILE A 83 0.36 -21.28 -3.63
N LYS A 84 0.44 -20.29 -4.52
CA LYS A 84 1.59 -19.41 -4.62
C LYS A 84 1.32 -18.10 -3.89
N LEU A 85 2.26 -17.71 -3.03
CA LEU A 85 2.34 -16.34 -2.53
C LEU A 85 3.05 -15.51 -3.59
N THR A 86 2.44 -14.42 -4.01
CA THR A 86 2.96 -13.53 -5.04
C THR A 86 4.36 -13.05 -4.65
N LYS A 87 5.40 -13.38 -5.43
CA LYS A 87 6.69 -12.69 -5.37
C LYS A 87 6.57 -11.46 -6.28
N LYS A 88 6.84 -10.27 -5.74
CA LYS A 88 7.11 -9.10 -6.59
C LYS A 88 8.52 -9.32 -7.17
N ALA A 89 8.62 -9.34 -8.49
CA ALA A 89 9.87 -9.05 -9.18
C ALA A 89 10.12 -7.53 -9.13
#